data_AF-A0A2H0EUW5-F1
#
_entry.id   AF-A0A2H0EUW5-F1
#
_cell.length_a   1.000
_cell.length_b   1.000
_cell.length_c   1.000
_cell.angle_alpha   90.00
_cell.angle_beta   90.00
_cell.angle_gamma   90.00
#
_symmetry.space_group_name_H-M   'P 1'
#
loop_
_entity.id
_entity.type
_entity.pdbx_description
1 polymer ?
#
loop_
_entity_poly.entity_id
_entity_poly.type
_entity_poly.pdbx_seq_one_letter_code
_entity_poly.pdbx_strand_id
1 'polypeptide(L)'
;MAETLTEQRREVLSRIAAMDREVAGLTEPAERARFERSHAAIKAEASRYIPDRPDLAAFAEADGDGRYRGLRVSDDPRAREIAADAGRRVARLAQEAGLDGAVTAARYASDAAAPVPRGLADAWEREERAAIAGALSRQGRATGPDDRQVAATLRALRAQIGAVHADAAAEIETATAERTQLGRMVERGGPVTPEGFAKAERDVARLLSAAEKQAILERGAEGAQALAPSALGARVLARLHLAGVARDETAEDALRARARATLAELDAEAARRDAGQPSRDALEQGDAGRSGADAPTPRDRARRRDDDGHGL
;
A
#
# COMPACT_ATOMS: atom_id res chain seq x y z
N MET A 1 23.88 8.29 40.49
CA MET A 1 22.65 7.80 39.83
C MET A 1 21.52 8.85 39.83
N ALA A 2 21.19 9.50 40.94
CA ALA A 2 20.16 10.57 40.94
C ALA A 2 20.58 11.83 40.15
N GLU A 3 21.86 12.19 40.23
CA GLU A 3 22.44 13.33 39.49
C GLU A 3 22.48 13.06 37.97
N THR A 4 22.81 11.84 37.56
CA THR A 4 22.81 11.42 36.15
C THR A 4 21.40 11.38 35.55
N LEU A 5 20.38 10.96 36.31
CA LEU A 5 18.98 10.96 35.86
C LEU A 5 18.45 12.40 35.70
N THR A 6 18.85 13.29 36.61
CA THR A 6 18.46 14.71 36.55
C THR A 6 19.08 15.41 35.34
N GLU A 7 20.35 15.12 35.03
CA GLU A 7 21.02 15.63 33.84
C GLU A 7 20.35 15.14 32.55
N GLN A 8 20.07 13.85 32.45
CA GLN A 8 19.37 13.25 31.31
C GLN A 8 17.98 13.86 31.09
N ARG A 9 17.21 14.08 32.17
CA ARG A 9 15.90 14.75 32.08
C ARG A 9 16.03 16.17 31.55
N ARG A 10 17.03 16.92 32.02
CA ARG A 10 17.28 18.30 31.54
C ARG A 10 17.64 18.30 30.06
N GLU A 11 18.48 17.35 29.63
CA GLU A 11 18.87 17.21 28.23
C GLU A 11 17.66 16.93 27.31
N VAL A 12 16.80 15.97 27.69
CA VAL A 12 15.57 15.65 26.93
C VAL A 12 14.67 16.88 26.81
N LEU A 13 14.43 17.59 27.91
CA LEU A 13 13.59 18.80 27.89
C LEU A 13 14.19 19.93 27.04
N SER A 14 15.52 20.09 27.08
CA SER A 14 16.24 21.04 26.23
C SER A 14 16.08 20.73 24.75
N ARG A 15 16.19 19.44 24.37
CA ARG A 15 15.98 18.97 22.99
C ARG A 15 14.54 19.20 22.52
N ILE A 16 13.54 18.88 23.35
CA ILE A 16 12.12 19.15 23.04
C ILE A 16 11.90 20.66 22.81
N ALA A 17 12.46 21.52 23.67
CA ALA A 17 12.35 22.97 23.51
C ALA A 17 13.11 23.51 22.28
N ALA A 18 14.19 22.86 21.85
CA ALA A 18 14.87 23.17 20.59
C ALA A 18 13.99 22.79 19.38
N MET A 19 13.43 21.59 19.39
CA MET A 19 12.50 21.12 18.35
C MET A 19 11.25 22.01 18.26
N ASP A 20 10.70 22.49 19.38
CA ASP A 20 9.58 23.44 19.36
C ASP A 20 9.91 24.72 18.61
N ARG A 21 11.12 25.26 18.81
CA ARG A 21 11.58 26.46 18.10
C ARG A 21 11.82 26.19 16.61
N GLU A 22 12.38 25.03 16.27
CA GLU A 22 12.58 24.62 14.89
C GLU A 22 11.26 24.47 14.14
N VAL A 23 10.29 23.75 14.74
CA VAL A 23 8.96 23.56 14.16
C VAL A 23 8.22 24.89 14.02
N ALA A 24 8.28 25.76 15.03
CA ALA A 24 7.68 27.09 14.96
C ALA A 24 8.33 27.98 13.87
N GLY A 25 9.61 27.76 13.56
CA GLY A 25 10.36 28.49 12.54
C GLY A 25 10.10 28.02 11.10
N LEU A 26 9.37 26.92 10.89
CA LEU A 26 9.05 26.43 9.55
C LEU A 26 8.09 27.39 8.82
N THR A 27 8.52 27.82 7.63
CA THR A 27 7.77 28.75 6.78
C THR A 27 6.64 28.08 6.02
N GLU A 28 6.81 26.81 5.64
CA GLU A 28 5.82 26.05 4.87
C GLU A 28 4.75 25.47 5.82
N PRO A 29 3.49 25.95 5.80
CA PRO A 29 2.50 25.60 6.83
C PRO A 29 2.11 24.12 6.84
N ALA A 30 2.04 23.50 5.67
CA ALA A 30 1.70 22.07 5.55
C ALA A 30 2.83 21.18 6.06
N GLU A 31 4.08 21.56 5.80
CA GLU A 31 5.26 20.88 6.36
C GLU A 31 5.30 21.04 7.89
N ARG A 32 5.07 22.26 8.38
CA ARG A 32 4.97 22.53 9.82
C ARG A 32 3.96 21.62 10.51
N ALA A 33 2.75 21.47 9.95
CA ALA A 33 1.73 20.57 10.52
C ALA A 33 2.19 19.10 10.62
N ARG A 34 2.99 18.60 9.65
CA ARG A 34 3.56 17.25 9.71
C ARG A 34 4.58 17.13 10.85
N PHE A 35 5.47 18.11 10.98
CA PHE A 35 6.46 18.13 12.05
C PHE A 35 5.83 18.34 13.43
N GLU A 36 4.78 19.15 13.56
CA GLU A 36 4.00 19.30 14.81
C GLU A 36 3.44 17.96 15.28
N ARG A 37 2.88 17.15 14.37
CA ARG A 37 2.42 15.79 14.69
C ARG A 37 3.56 14.90 15.18
N SER A 38 4.64 14.80 14.41
CA SER A 38 5.78 13.94 14.77
C SER A 38 6.40 14.38 16.10
N HIS A 39 6.50 15.69 16.33
CA HIS A 39 7.01 16.25 17.57
C HIS A 39 6.05 16.00 18.75
N ALA A 40 4.74 16.10 18.54
CA ALA A 40 3.76 15.77 19.57
C ALA A 40 3.83 14.29 19.98
N ALA A 41 4.15 13.37 19.07
CA ALA A 41 4.39 11.97 19.43
C ALA A 41 5.61 11.81 20.36
N ILE A 42 6.69 12.56 20.11
CA ILE A 42 7.87 12.60 20.99
C ILE A 42 7.50 13.17 22.36
N LYS A 43 6.70 14.24 22.41
CA LYS A 43 6.21 14.82 23.68
C LYS A 43 5.34 13.84 24.46
N ALA A 44 4.47 13.10 23.78
CA ALA A 44 3.62 12.07 24.37
C ALA A 44 4.42 10.86 24.89
N GLU A 45 5.54 10.54 24.25
CA GLU A 45 6.48 9.54 24.77
C GLU A 45 7.22 10.08 25.99
N ALA A 46 7.77 11.29 25.91
CA ALA A 46 8.50 11.94 27.00
C ALA A 46 7.64 12.13 28.25
N SER A 47 6.34 12.42 28.11
CA SER A 47 5.42 12.59 29.23
C SER A 47 5.27 11.33 30.08
N ARG A 48 5.52 10.14 29.52
CA ARG A 48 5.51 8.87 30.28
C ARG A 48 6.69 8.75 31.24
N TYR A 49 7.82 9.38 30.91
CA TYR A 49 9.06 9.31 31.69
C TYR A 49 9.28 10.55 32.57
N ILE A 50 8.61 11.66 32.25
CA ILE A 50 8.69 12.94 32.97
C ILE A 50 7.26 13.48 33.26
N PRO A 51 6.46 12.75 34.06
CA PRO A 51 5.03 13.08 34.27
C PRO A 51 4.80 14.35 35.10
N ASP A 52 5.82 14.81 35.83
CA ASP A 52 5.79 16.00 36.67
C ASP A 52 5.90 17.32 35.89
N ARG A 53 6.11 17.26 34.56
CA ARG A 53 6.23 18.46 33.71
C ARG A 53 4.87 18.92 33.17
N PRO A 54 4.40 20.12 33.55
CA PRO A 54 3.08 20.61 33.12
C PRO A 54 2.99 20.79 31.60
N ASP A 55 4.08 21.20 30.95
CA ASP A 55 4.13 21.41 29.49
C ASP A 55 3.94 20.10 28.70
N LEU A 56 4.20 18.94 29.33
CA LEU A 56 4.04 17.61 28.73
C LEU A 56 2.71 16.95 29.14
N ALA A 57 2.05 17.44 30.20
CA ALA A 57 0.81 16.84 30.72
C ALA A 57 -0.30 16.82 29.65
N ALA A 58 -0.41 17.87 28.84
CA ALA A 58 -1.39 17.94 27.75
C ALA A 58 -1.12 16.94 26.61
N PHE A 59 0.06 16.33 26.55
CA PHE A 59 0.45 15.35 25.55
C PHE A 59 0.39 13.91 26.06
N ALA A 60 0.16 13.70 27.36
CA ALA A 60 0.14 12.37 27.97
C ALA A 60 -1.03 11.51 27.50
N GLU A 61 -2.15 12.15 27.16
CA GLU A 61 -3.36 11.49 26.69
C GLU A 61 -3.59 11.74 25.20
N ALA A 62 -3.93 10.67 24.47
CA ALA A 62 -4.45 10.77 23.13
C ALA A 62 -5.82 11.45 23.15
N ASP A 63 -6.17 12.14 22.06
CA ASP A 63 -7.50 12.71 21.90
C ASP A 63 -8.57 11.61 21.84
N GLY A 64 -9.41 11.54 22.89
CA GLY A 64 -10.46 10.52 23.02
C GLY A 64 -11.53 10.57 21.93
N ASP A 65 -11.75 11.76 21.36
CA ASP A 65 -12.69 11.98 20.26
C ASP A 65 -12.12 11.56 18.89
N GLY A 66 -10.84 11.17 18.83
CA GLY A 66 -10.18 10.75 17.61
C GLY A 66 -9.99 11.87 16.58
N ARG A 67 -9.99 13.15 17.00
CA ARG A 67 -9.76 14.28 16.11
C ARG A 67 -8.42 14.11 15.40
N TYR A 68 -8.39 14.54 14.13
CA TYR A 68 -7.21 14.46 13.29
C TYR A 68 -6.70 13.04 13.00
N ARG A 69 -7.47 11.99 13.31
CA ARG A 69 -7.11 10.63 12.90
C ARG A 69 -7.11 10.52 11.38
N GLY A 70 -5.95 10.18 10.83
CA GLY A 70 -5.73 9.96 9.41
C GLY A 70 -6.11 8.55 8.96
N LEU A 71 -5.76 8.25 7.71
CA LEU A 71 -5.86 6.91 7.16
C LEU A 71 -4.66 6.07 7.61
N ARG A 72 -4.82 4.74 7.72
CA ARG A 72 -3.69 3.82 7.84
C ARG A 72 -3.37 3.25 6.48
N VAL A 73 -2.13 3.41 6.02
CA VAL A 73 -1.73 2.96 4.67
C VAL A 73 -0.55 2.00 4.78
N SER A 74 -0.65 0.90 4.04
CA SER A 74 0.44 -0.07 3.88
C SER A 74 1.46 0.41 2.84
N ASP A 75 2.56 -0.32 2.69
CA ASP A 75 3.55 -0.02 1.64
C ASP A 75 3.11 -0.38 0.22
N ASP A 76 1.87 -0.85 0.05
CA ASP A 76 1.29 -1.18 -1.24
C ASP A 76 1.12 0.09 -2.11
N PRO A 77 1.65 0.14 -3.34
CA PRO A 77 1.56 1.31 -4.21
C PRO A 77 0.12 1.76 -4.49
N ARG A 78 -0.81 0.82 -4.67
CA ARG A 78 -2.22 1.14 -4.92
C ARG A 78 -2.88 1.73 -3.68
N ALA A 79 -2.57 1.20 -2.49
CA ALA A 79 -3.04 1.78 -1.24
C ALA A 79 -2.55 3.23 -1.05
N ARG A 80 -1.29 3.54 -1.43
CA ARG A 80 -0.76 4.91 -1.40
C ARG A 80 -1.49 5.85 -2.37
N GLU A 81 -1.86 5.38 -3.55
CA GLU A 81 -2.66 6.18 -4.50
C GLU A 81 -4.04 6.50 -3.95
N ILE A 82 -4.77 5.50 -3.43
CA ILE A 82 -6.09 5.70 -2.82
C ILE A 82 -6.00 6.73 -1.69
N ALA A 83 -4.95 6.63 -0.87
CA ALA A 83 -4.70 7.57 0.20
C ALA A 83 -4.36 8.99 -0.28
N ALA A 84 -3.56 9.11 -1.34
CA ALA A 84 -3.26 10.40 -1.96
C ALA A 84 -4.53 11.06 -2.53
N ASP A 85 -5.43 10.26 -3.11
CA ASP A 85 -6.71 10.71 -3.64
C ASP A 85 -7.63 11.20 -2.52
N ALA A 86 -7.70 10.45 -1.42
CA ALA A 86 -8.38 10.86 -0.20
C ALA A 86 -7.83 12.19 0.35
N GLY A 87 -6.50 12.34 0.40
CA GLY A 87 -5.85 13.59 0.81
C GLY A 87 -6.23 14.79 -0.06
N ARG A 88 -6.33 14.60 -1.39
CA ARG A 88 -6.81 15.66 -2.31
C ARG A 88 -8.28 16.01 -2.08
N ARG A 89 -9.13 15.02 -1.77
CA ARG A 89 -10.54 15.26 -1.39
C ARG A 89 -10.63 16.05 -0.08
N VAL A 90 -9.84 15.69 0.94
CA VAL A 90 -9.77 16.42 2.21
C VAL A 90 -9.32 17.86 2.00
N ALA A 91 -8.29 18.09 1.19
CA ALA A 91 -7.82 19.45 0.88
C ALA A 91 -8.92 20.31 0.25
N ARG A 92 -9.71 19.73 -0.66
CA ARG A 92 -10.83 20.43 -1.30
C ARG A 92 -11.94 20.78 -0.30
N LEU A 93 -12.37 19.82 0.52
CA LEU A 93 -13.39 20.06 1.56
C LEU A 93 -12.96 21.17 2.54
N ALA A 94 -11.68 21.17 2.92
CA ALA A 94 -11.12 22.20 3.78
C ALA A 94 -11.15 23.59 3.11
N GLN A 95 -10.78 23.69 1.83
CA GLN A 95 -10.87 24.93 1.06
C GLN A 95 -12.30 25.46 0.96
N GLU A 96 -13.28 24.58 0.73
CA GLU A 96 -14.72 24.92 0.70
C GLU A 96 -15.20 25.48 2.05
N ALA A 97 -14.63 24.99 3.16
CA ALA A 97 -14.88 25.49 4.51
C ALA A 97 -14.09 26.76 4.87
N GLY A 98 -13.24 27.27 3.97
CA GLY A 98 -12.43 28.46 4.19
C GLY A 98 -11.12 28.23 4.96
N LEU A 99 -10.66 26.97 5.03
CA LEU A 99 -9.37 26.57 5.59
C LEU A 99 -8.30 26.41 4.51
N ASP A 100 -7.03 26.35 4.93
CA ASP A 100 -5.94 25.93 4.05
C ASP A 100 -6.00 24.41 3.82
N GLY A 101 -6.31 24.02 2.59
CA GLY A 101 -6.46 22.61 2.22
C GLY A 101 -5.18 21.78 2.37
N ALA A 102 -4.01 22.37 2.12
CA ALA A 102 -2.74 21.65 2.25
C ALA A 102 -2.40 21.40 3.72
N VAL A 103 -2.64 22.39 4.58
CA VAL A 103 -2.48 22.25 6.04
C VAL A 103 -3.45 21.22 6.59
N THR A 104 -4.74 21.29 6.24
CA THR A 104 -5.73 20.32 6.74
C THR A 104 -5.40 18.90 6.25
N ALA A 105 -5.05 18.71 4.98
CA ALA A 105 -4.63 17.40 4.48
C ALA A 105 -3.39 16.86 5.22
N ALA A 106 -2.42 17.72 5.54
CA ALA A 106 -1.25 17.34 6.33
C ALA A 106 -1.60 16.91 7.77
N ARG A 107 -2.54 17.61 8.43
CA ARG A 107 -3.07 17.22 9.75
C ARG A 107 -3.80 15.89 9.74
N TYR A 108 -4.30 15.46 8.58
CA TYR A 108 -5.04 14.22 8.36
C TYR A 108 -4.24 13.18 7.55
N ALA A 109 -2.91 13.32 7.50
CA ALA A 109 -2.03 12.50 6.67
C ALA A 109 -2.24 10.98 6.79
N SER A 110 -1.90 10.28 5.71
CA SER A 110 -2.13 8.84 5.50
C SER A 110 -1.24 7.89 6.30
N ASP A 111 -0.27 8.41 7.03
CA ASP A 111 0.54 7.70 8.02
C ASP A 111 0.01 7.88 9.45
N ALA A 112 -1.07 8.64 9.63
CA ALA A 112 -1.56 9.05 10.94
C ALA A 112 -2.76 8.25 11.46
N ALA A 113 -2.62 6.93 11.49
CA ALA A 113 -3.66 6.03 11.98
C ALA A 113 -4.05 6.27 13.46
N ALA A 114 -3.13 6.80 14.26
CA ALA A 114 -3.35 7.10 15.66
C ALA A 114 -3.92 8.52 15.85
N PRO A 115 -4.84 8.72 16.83
CA PRO A 115 -5.21 10.06 17.28
C PRO A 115 -3.98 10.84 17.73
N VAL A 116 -3.99 12.15 17.48
CA VAL A 116 -2.95 13.03 18.03
C VAL A 116 -3.16 13.23 19.54
N PRO A 117 -2.11 13.61 20.29
CA PRO A 117 -2.28 14.00 21.69
C PRO A 117 -3.25 15.17 21.85
N ARG A 118 -3.99 15.20 22.95
CA ARG A 118 -5.04 16.19 23.21
C ARG A 118 -4.55 17.62 23.08
N GLY A 119 -3.37 17.93 23.62
CA GLY A 119 -2.78 19.27 23.56
C GLY A 119 -2.57 19.78 22.12
N LEU A 120 -2.17 18.89 21.20
CA LEU A 120 -2.03 19.24 19.78
C LEU A 120 -3.41 19.39 19.10
N ALA A 121 -4.34 18.48 19.38
CA ALA A 121 -5.70 18.57 18.84
C ALA A 121 -6.38 19.89 19.22
N ASP A 122 -6.24 20.32 20.47
CA ASP A 122 -6.80 21.58 20.96
C ASP A 122 -6.13 22.80 20.32
N ALA A 123 -4.82 22.74 20.05
CA ALA A 123 -4.10 23.81 19.34
C ALA A 123 -4.61 23.97 17.90
N TRP A 124 -4.65 22.87 17.15
CA TRP A 124 -5.16 22.89 15.78
C TRP A 124 -6.62 23.29 15.69
N GLU A 125 -7.46 22.87 16.64
CA GLU A 125 -8.87 23.26 16.65
C GLU A 125 -9.04 24.78 16.85
N ARG A 126 -8.24 25.40 17.73
CA ARG A 126 -8.28 26.85 17.92
C ARG A 126 -7.92 27.58 16.63
N GLU A 127 -6.89 27.11 15.93
CA GLU A 127 -6.48 27.69 14.64
C GLU A 127 -7.56 27.54 13.57
N GLU A 128 -8.19 26.37 13.47
CA GLU A 128 -9.26 26.11 12.50
C GLU A 128 -10.49 26.96 12.78
N ARG A 129 -10.88 27.09 14.05
CA ARG A 129 -11.98 27.97 14.46
C ARG A 129 -11.70 29.42 14.08
N ALA A 130 -10.49 29.92 14.33
CA ALA A 130 -10.09 31.27 13.97
C ALA A 130 -10.11 31.49 12.44
N ALA A 131 -9.62 30.51 11.68
CA ALA A 131 -9.61 30.57 10.22
C ALA A 131 -11.04 30.55 9.62
N ILE A 132 -11.91 29.66 10.09
CA ILE A 132 -13.32 29.60 9.69
C ILE A 132 -14.03 30.91 10.07
N ALA A 133 -13.81 31.42 11.28
CA ALA A 133 -14.40 32.69 11.70
C ALA A 133 -13.94 33.85 10.79
N GLY A 134 -12.66 33.89 10.43
CA GLY A 134 -12.13 34.85 9.48
C GLY A 134 -12.76 34.71 8.08
N ALA A 135 -12.96 33.49 7.60
CA ALA A 135 -13.60 33.22 6.30
C ALA A 135 -15.07 33.66 6.27
N LEU A 136 -15.85 33.30 7.28
CA LEU A 136 -17.26 33.69 7.40
C LEU A 136 -17.41 35.22 7.53
N SER A 137 -16.52 35.88 8.29
CA SER A 137 -16.50 37.35 8.40
C SER A 137 -16.30 38.04 7.05
N ARG A 138 -15.46 37.46 6.17
CA ARG A 138 -15.25 38.00 4.81
C ARG A 138 -16.46 37.81 3.90
N GLN A 139 -17.27 36.78 4.16
CA GLN A 139 -18.46 36.45 3.37
C GLN A 139 -19.72 37.23 3.79
N GLY A 140 -19.82 37.72 5.03
CA GLY A 140 -20.95 38.49 5.55
C GLY A 140 -20.52 39.80 6.23
N ARG A 141 -20.82 40.95 5.61
CA ARG A 141 -20.49 42.29 6.13
C ARG A 141 -21.36 42.71 7.35
N ALA A 142 -21.17 42.10 8.53
CA ALA A 142 -21.46 42.70 9.87
C ALA A 142 -21.09 41.76 11.05
N THR A 143 -20.67 42.38 12.16
CA THR A 143 -20.38 41.89 13.54
C THR A 143 -20.10 40.40 13.77
N GLY A 144 -19.12 39.84 13.07
CA GLY A 144 -18.49 38.57 13.45
C GLY A 144 -19.39 37.32 13.34
N PRO A 145 -18.85 36.17 12.92
CA PRO A 145 -19.62 34.94 12.90
C PRO A 145 -19.92 34.45 14.33
N ASP A 146 -21.14 33.94 14.52
CA ASP A 146 -21.53 33.25 15.75
C ASP A 146 -20.63 32.03 15.97
N ASP A 147 -20.09 31.87 17.19
CA ASP A 147 -19.30 30.71 17.60
C ASP A 147 -20.04 29.39 17.32
N ARG A 148 -21.37 29.38 17.39
CA ARG A 148 -22.19 28.20 17.04
C ARG A 148 -22.07 27.86 15.56
N GLN A 149 -22.02 28.86 14.68
CA GLN A 149 -21.85 28.66 13.25
C GLN A 149 -20.45 28.12 12.95
N VAL A 150 -19.41 28.69 13.56
CA VAL A 150 -18.02 28.21 13.42
C VAL A 150 -17.91 26.75 13.86
N ALA A 151 -18.46 26.42 15.03
CA ALA A 151 -18.45 25.06 15.56
C ALA A 151 -19.24 24.07 14.69
N ALA A 152 -20.38 24.50 14.13
CA ALA A 152 -21.18 23.68 13.22
C ALA A 152 -20.43 23.38 11.91
N THR A 153 -19.81 24.38 11.30
CA THR A 153 -19.00 24.21 10.08
C THR A 153 -17.83 23.25 10.32
N LEU A 154 -17.10 23.43 11.42
CA LEU A 154 -15.97 22.55 11.75
C LEU A 154 -16.42 21.11 12.01
N ARG A 155 -17.55 20.91 12.71
CA ARG A 155 -18.12 19.57 12.93
C ARG A 155 -18.53 18.90 11.63
N ALA A 156 -19.21 19.62 10.74
CA ALA A 156 -19.61 19.11 9.44
C ALA A 156 -18.40 18.72 8.58
N LEU A 157 -17.38 19.59 8.52
CA LEU A 157 -16.13 19.31 7.82
C LEU A 157 -15.45 18.04 8.35
N ARG A 158 -15.30 17.91 9.67
CA ARG A 158 -14.67 16.73 10.29
C ARG A 158 -15.45 15.45 10.00
N ALA A 159 -16.78 15.50 10.02
CA ALA A 159 -17.62 14.36 9.66
C ALA A 159 -17.40 13.95 8.18
N GLN A 160 -17.32 14.91 7.26
CA GLN A 160 -17.04 14.65 5.85
C GLN A 160 -15.62 14.09 5.63
N ILE A 161 -14.60 14.64 6.30
CA ILE A 161 -13.23 14.11 6.29
C ILE A 161 -13.21 12.66 6.80
N GLY A 162 -13.91 12.39 7.91
CA GLY A 162 -14.05 11.04 8.46
C GLY A 162 -14.67 10.08 7.46
N ALA A 163 -15.72 10.49 6.74
CA ALA A 163 -16.34 9.69 5.68
C ALA A 163 -15.36 9.43 4.52
N VAL A 164 -14.62 10.43 4.05
CA VAL A 164 -13.59 10.27 3.00
C VAL A 164 -12.54 9.23 3.40
N HIS A 165 -12.08 9.26 4.65
CA HIS A 165 -11.12 8.29 5.16
C HIS A 165 -11.72 6.90 5.35
N ALA A 166 -12.97 6.80 5.79
CA ALA A 166 -13.66 5.51 5.92
C ALA A 166 -13.86 4.84 4.54
N ASP A 167 -14.28 5.61 3.53
CA ASP A 167 -14.39 5.15 2.15
C ASP A 167 -13.03 4.65 1.63
N ALA A 168 -11.97 5.45 1.83
CA ALA A 168 -10.62 5.10 1.41
C ALA A 168 -10.08 3.85 2.12
N ALA A 169 -10.36 3.70 3.42
CA ALA A 169 -9.98 2.51 4.17
C ALA A 169 -10.65 1.26 3.62
N ALA A 170 -11.96 1.32 3.36
CA ALA A 170 -12.71 0.22 2.76
C ALA A 170 -12.22 -0.13 1.34
N GLU A 171 -11.85 0.88 0.55
CA GLU A 171 -11.26 0.68 -0.78
C GLU A 171 -9.88 0.01 -0.68
N ILE A 172 -9.02 0.43 0.25
CA ILE A 172 -7.71 -0.19 0.50
C ILE A 172 -7.86 -1.65 0.93
N GLU A 173 -8.76 -1.94 1.86
CA GLU A 173 -9.03 -3.30 2.33
C GLU A 173 -9.51 -4.20 1.18
N THR A 174 -10.45 -3.70 0.38
CA THR A 174 -10.97 -4.40 -0.80
C THR A 174 -9.85 -4.66 -1.81
N ALA A 175 -9.08 -3.63 -2.17
CA ALA A 175 -7.97 -3.76 -3.11
C ALA A 175 -6.91 -4.75 -2.62
N THR A 176 -6.60 -4.74 -1.32
CA THR A 176 -5.64 -5.67 -0.70
C THR A 176 -6.14 -7.12 -0.77
N ALA A 177 -7.41 -7.35 -0.43
CA ALA A 177 -8.02 -8.68 -0.47
C ALA A 177 -8.06 -9.25 -1.89
N GLU A 178 -8.47 -8.42 -2.86
CA GLU A 178 -8.56 -8.81 -4.27
C GLU A 178 -7.19 -9.03 -4.89
N ARG A 179 -6.19 -8.20 -4.54
CA ARG A 179 -4.79 -8.41 -4.98
C ARG A 179 -4.22 -9.71 -4.41
N THR A 180 -4.55 -10.06 -3.17
CA THR A 180 -4.20 -11.35 -2.57
C THR A 180 -4.87 -12.52 -3.30
N GLN A 181 -6.14 -12.37 -3.69
CA GLN A 181 -6.84 -13.37 -4.50
C GLN A 181 -6.25 -13.52 -5.89
N LEU A 182 -5.93 -12.40 -6.55
CA LEU A 182 -5.29 -12.35 -7.85
C LEU A 182 -3.93 -13.05 -7.83
N GLY A 183 -3.10 -12.78 -6.81
CA GLY A 183 -1.82 -13.48 -6.60
C GLY A 183 -2.00 -14.99 -6.53
N ARG A 184 -2.94 -15.48 -5.71
CA ARG A 184 -3.25 -16.93 -5.61
C ARG A 184 -3.75 -17.54 -6.91
N MET A 185 -4.54 -16.81 -7.70
CA MET A 185 -5.01 -17.27 -9.01
C MET A 185 -3.84 -17.38 -10.00
N VAL A 186 -2.99 -16.36 -10.02
CA VAL A 186 -1.81 -16.27 -10.87
C VAL A 186 -0.80 -17.38 -10.56
N GLU A 187 -0.57 -17.68 -9.27
CA GLU A 187 0.30 -18.78 -8.83
C GLU A 187 -0.20 -20.16 -9.27
N ARG A 188 -1.52 -20.34 -9.40
CA ARG A 188 -2.14 -21.58 -9.89
C ARG A 188 -2.16 -21.70 -11.42
N GLY A 189 -1.45 -20.81 -12.13
CA GLY A 189 -1.39 -20.82 -13.59
C GLY A 189 -2.37 -19.87 -14.28
N GLY A 190 -3.09 -19.04 -13.54
CA GLY A 190 -4.01 -18.03 -14.08
C GLY A 190 -5.41 -18.57 -14.42
N PRO A 191 -6.26 -17.73 -15.04
CA PRO A 191 -7.62 -18.11 -15.40
C PRO A 191 -7.62 -19.10 -16.59
N VAL A 192 -8.44 -20.15 -16.48
CA VAL A 192 -8.54 -21.23 -17.49
C VAL A 192 -9.75 -21.07 -18.42
N THR A 193 -10.65 -20.12 -18.15
CA THR A 193 -11.81 -19.83 -19.00
C THR A 193 -11.73 -18.43 -19.61
N PRO A 194 -12.34 -18.20 -20.79
CA PRO A 194 -12.39 -16.87 -21.41
C PRO A 194 -13.04 -15.81 -20.50
N GLU A 195 -14.14 -16.14 -19.81
CA GLU A 195 -14.80 -15.23 -18.88
C GLU A 195 -13.93 -14.92 -17.66
N GLY A 196 -13.22 -15.92 -17.16
CA GLY A 196 -12.23 -15.77 -16.09
C GLY A 196 -11.08 -14.86 -16.51
N PHE A 197 -10.65 -14.95 -17.78
CA PHE A 197 -9.63 -14.09 -18.35
C PHE A 197 -10.10 -12.64 -18.41
N ALA A 198 -11.27 -12.37 -18.97
CA ALA A 198 -11.82 -11.02 -19.05
C ALA A 198 -12.06 -10.39 -17.66
N LYS A 199 -12.47 -11.20 -16.68
CA LYS A 199 -12.58 -10.74 -15.28
C LYS A 199 -11.20 -10.41 -14.71
N ALA A 200 -10.22 -11.30 -14.88
CA ALA A 200 -8.87 -11.09 -14.38
C ALA A 200 -8.18 -9.87 -15.02
N GLU A 201 -8.41 -9.59 -16.31
CA GLU A 201 -7.93 -8.38 -16.97
C GLU A 201 -8.48 -7.11 -16.30
N ARG A 202 -9.79 -7.07 -16.05
CA ARG A 202 -10.43 -5.93 -15.36
C ARG A 202 -9.92 -5.77 -13.93
N ASP A 203 -9.76 -6.88 -13.21
CA ASP A 203 -9.25 -6.87 -11.84
C ASP A 203 -7.79 -6.36 -11.82
N VAL A 204 -6.93 -6.83 -12.72
CA VAL A 204 -5.54 -6.34 -12.88
C VAL A 204 -5.53 -4.85 -13.23
N ALA A 205 -6.33 -4.41 -14.20
CA ALA A 205 -6.40 -3.01 -14.60
C ALA A 205 -6.84 -2.08 -13.45
N ARG A 206 -7.69 -2.56 -12.54
CA ARG A 206 -8.15 -1.80 -11.39
C ARG A 206 -7.17 -1.82 -10.21
N LEU A 207 -6.50 -2.95 -9.96
CA LEU A 207 -5.68 -3.18 -8.77
C LEU A 207 -4.24 -2.71 -8.91
N LEU A 208 -3.73 -2.59 -10.14
CA LEU A 208 -2.41 -2.04 -10.37
C LEU A 208 -2.43 -0.52 -10.19
N SER A 209 -1.44 -0.01 -9.47
CA SER A 209 -1.09 1.40 -9.45
C SER A 209 -0.65 1.88 -10.84
N ALA A 210 -0.70 3.19 -11.08
CA ALA A 210 -0.22 3.80 -12.31
C ALA A 210 1.27 3.49 -12.57
N ALA A 211 2.10 3.52 -11.53
CA ALA A 211 3.52 3.20 -11.64
C ALA A 211 3.77 1.73 -12.02
N GLU A 212 3.00 0.80 -11.44
CA GLU A 212 3.09 -0.62 -11.78
C GLU A 212 2.62 -0.88 -13.22
N LYS A 213 1.52 -0.24 -13.66
CA LYS A 213 1.04 -0.31 -15.05
C LYS A 213 2.13 0.15 -16.02
N GLN A 214 2.74 1.30 -15.74
CA GLN A 214 3.81 1.85 -16.57
C GLN A 214 5.03 0.91 -16.61
N ALA A 215 5.45 0.37 -15.46
CA ALA A 215 6.56 -0.56 -15.40
C ALA A 215 6.32 -1.83 -16.24
N ILE A 216 5.09 -2.35 -16.26
CA ILE A 216 4.69 -3.50 -17.09
C ILE A 216 4.66 -3.13 -18.57
N LEU A 217 4.15 -1.96 -18.93
CA LEU A 217 4.14 -1.48 -20.32
C LEU A 217 5.55 -1.29 -20.89
N GLU A 218 6.50 -0.91 -20.05
CA GLU A 218 7.88 -0.67 -20.46
C GLU A 218 8.71 -1.96 -20.48
N ARG A 219 8.59 -2.80 -19.45
CA ARG A 219 9.50 -3.93 -19.18
C ARG A 219 8.80 -5.30 -19.15
N GLY A 220 7.52 -5.38 -19.47
CA GLY A 220 6.76 -6.62 -19.48
C GLY A 220 6.79 -7.33 -18.12
N ALA A 221 7.21 -8.59 -18.14
CA ALA A 221 7.25 -9.44 -16.95
C ALA A 221 8.26 -8.96 -15.90
N GLU A 222 9.36 -8.31 -16.29
CA GLU A 222 10.31 -7.71 -15.34
C GLU A 222 9.64 -6.59 -14.54
N GLY A 223 8.79 -5.79 -15.18
CA GLY A 223 7.97 -4.77 -14.52
C GLY A 223 6.98 -5.33 -13.50
N ALA A 224 6.58 -6.60 -13.66
CA ALA A 224 5.68 -7.30 -12.76
C ALA A 224 6.37 -8.14 -11.67
N GLN A 225 7.71 -8.21 -11.65
CA GLN A 225 8.45 -9.08 -10.70
C GLN A 225 8.20 -8.71 -9.24
N ALA A 226 8.03 -7.43 -8.93
CA ALA A 226 7.71 -6.98 -7.57
C ALA A 226 6.28 -7.35 -7.12
N LEU A 227 5.44 -7.83 -8.05
CA LEU A 227 3.99 -8.05 -7.86
C LEU A 227 3.63 -9.52 -7.68
N ALA A 228 4.51 -10.42 -8.10
CA ALA A 228 4.31 -11.86 -8.01
C ALA A 228 5.57 -12.55 -7.49
N PRO A 229 5.45 -13.49 -6.53
CA PRO A 229 6.59 -14.17 -5.95
C PRO A 229 7.29 -15.14 -6.92
N SER A 230 6.65 -15.49 -8.04
CA SER A 230 7.21 -16.38 -9.06
C SER A 230 7.34 -15.69 -10.43
N ALA A 231 8.35 -16.09 -11.19
CA ALA A 231 8.54 -15.61 -12.56
C ALA A 231 7.36 -15.95 -13.48
N LEU A 232 6.72 -17.11 -13.28
CA LEU A 232 5.48 -17.47 -13.98
C LEU A 232 4.36 -16.49 -13.61
N GLY A 233 4.21 -16.18 -12.33
CA GLY A 233 3.18 -15.27 -11.88
C GLY A 233 3.35 -13.85 -12.43
N ALA A 234 4.58 -13.35 -12.45
CA ALA A 234 4.91 -12.05 -13.02
C ALA A 234 4.55 -11.99 -14.53
N ARG A 235 4.82 -13.07 -15.28
CA ARG A 235 4.42 -13.17 -16.69
C ARG A 235 2.91 -13.18 -16.88
N VAL A 236 2.17 -13.95 -16.08
CA VAL A 236 0.70 -14.00 -16.18
C VAL A 236 0.09 -12.64 -15.86
N LEU A 237 0.56 -11.95 -14.81
CA LEU A 237 0.12 -10.59 -14.48
C LEU A 237 0.42 -9.60 -15.62
N ALA A 238 1.64 -9.60 -16.14
CA ALA A 238 2.03 -8.74 -17.25
C ALA A 238 1.15 -9.01 -18.48
N ARG A 239 0.93 -10.28 -18.82
CA ARG A 239 0.07 -10.68 -19.95
C ARG A 239 -1.35 -10.18 -19.77
N LEU A 240 -1.96 -10.38 -18.59
CA LEU A 240 -3.32 -9.92 -18.30
C LEU A 240 -3.44 -8.40 -18.42
N HIS A 241 -2.48 -7.64 -17.88
CA HIS A 241 -2.49 -6.19 -17.99
C HIS A 241 -2.39 -5.73 -19.45
N LEU A 242 -1.37 -6.20 -20.16
CA LEU A 242 -1.10 -5.78 -21.53
C LEU A 242 -2.21 -6.20 -22.49
N ALA A 243 -2.82 -7.37 -22.28
CA ALA A 243 -3.95 -7.83 -23.08
C ALA A 243 -5.18 -6.95 -22.89
N GLY A 244 -5.44 -6.50 -21.66
CA GLY A 244 -6.47 -5.49 -21.37
C GLY A 244 -6.21 -4.19 -22.12
N VAL A 245 -5.00 -3.63 -22.02
CA VAL A 245 -4.63 -2.37 -22.72
C VAL A 245 -4.72 -2.52 -24.25
N ALA A 246 -4.30 -3.65 -24.81
CA ALA A 246 -4.33 -3.89 -26.26
C ALA A 246 -5.75 -3.96 -26.84
N ARG A 247 -6.75 -4.29 -26.00
CA ARG A 247 -8.18 -4.42 -26.35
C ARG A 247 -9.01 -3.19 -25.98
N ASP A 248 -8.54 -2.36 -25.07
CA ASP A 248 -9.24 -1.14 -24.68
C ASP A 248 -9.34 -0.19 -25.88
N GLU A 249 -10.54 0.01 -26.40
CA GLU A 249 -10.77 0.89 -27.56
C GLU A 249 -10.63 2.38 -27.22
N THR A 250 -10.65 2.73 -25.93
CA THR A 250 -10.49 4.11 -25.45
C THR A 250 -9.03 4.51 -25.26
N ALA A 251 -8.11 3.53 -25.26
CA ALA A 251 -6.68 3.76 -25.12
C ALA A 251 -6.08 4.35 -26.41
N GLU A 252 -5.09 5.25 -26.24
CA GLU A 252 -4.36 5.85 -27.36
C GLU A 252 -3.70 4.79 -28.26
N ASP A 253 -3.71 4.99 -29.57
CA ASP A 253 -3.16 4.04 -30.55
C ASP A 253 -1.70 3.67 -30.28
N ALA A 254 -0.89 4.64 -29.88
CA ALA A 254 0.51 4.44 -29.51
C ALA A 254 0.65 3.49 -28.29
N LEU A 255 -0.21 3.67 -27.29
CA LEU A 255 -0.23 2.83 -26.10
C LEU A 255 -0.67 1.40 -26.42
N ARG A 256 -1.70 1.24 -27.26
CA ARG A 256 -2.16 -0.08 -27.73
C ARG A 256 -1.09 -0.79 -28.55
N ALA A 257 -0.41 -0.06 -29.44
CA ALA A 257 0.69 -0.60 -30.23
C ALA A 257 1.85 -1.06 -29.34
N ARG A 258 2.21 -0.26 -28.32
CA ARG A 258 3.24 -0.64 -27.34
C ARG A 258 2.85 -1.89 -26.58
N ALA A 259 1.62 -1.97 -26.05
CA ALA A 259 1.15 -3.13 -25.32
C ALA A 259 1.19 -4.42 -26.17
N ARG A 260 0.80 -4.34 -27.44
CA ARG A 260 0.89 -5.47 -28.39
C ARG A 260 2.34 -5.91 -28.67
N ALA A 261 3.25 -4.96 -28.82
CA ALA A 261 4.66 -5.26 -29.03
C ALA A 261 5.26 -5.99 -27.81
N THR A 262 5.01 -5.49 -26.60
CA THR A 262 5.49 -6.12 -25.36
C THR A 262 4.83 -7.49 -25.11
N LEU A 263 3.56 -7.69 -25.48
CA LEU A 263 2.94 -9.02 -25.46
C LEU A 263 3.65 -10.00 -26.40
N ALA A 264 3.97 -9.57 -27.62
CA ALA A 264 4.67 -10.41 -28.58
C ALA A 264 6.08 -10.80 -28.10
N GLU A 265 6.78 -9.88 -27.43
CA GLU A 265 8.08 -10.15 -26.79
C GLU A 265 7.96 -11.21 -25.70
N LEU A 266 6.94 -11.11 -24.84
CA LEU A 266 6.65 -12.09 -23.80
C LEU A 266 6.34 -13.48 -24.38
N ASP A 267 5.56 -13.54 -25.45
CA ASP A 267 5.19 -14.79 -26.13
C ASP A 267 6.41 -15.45 -26.79
N ALA A 268 7.27 -14.65 -27.42
CA ALA A 268 8.53 -15.14 -28.00
C ALA A 268 9.50 -15.64 -26.92
N GLU A 269 9.55 -14.99 -25.75
CA GLU A 269 10.38 -15.42 -24.63
C GLU A 269 9.87 -16.73 -24.00
N ALA A 270 8.55 -16.91 -23.89
CA ALA A 270 7.96 -18.17 -23.43
C ALA A 270 8.27 -19.32 -24.40
N ALA A 271 8.03 -19.12 -25.71
CA ALA A 271 8.31 -20.13 -26.73
C ALA A 271 9.79 -20.56 -26.76
N ARG A 272 10.73 -19.63 -26.56
CA ARG A 272 12.17 -19.94 -26.48
C ARG A 272 12.52 -20.79 -25.26
N ARG A 273 11.84 -20.60 -24.12
CA ARG A 273 12.06 -21.43 -22.93
C ARG A 273 11.51 -22.84 -23.11
N ASP A 274 10.30 -22.94 -23.67
CA ASP A 274 9.66 -24.24 -23.92
C ASP A 274 10.46 -25.07 -24.94
N ALA A 275 11.05 -24.43 -25.95
CA ALA A 275 11.95 -25.09 -26.91
C ALA A 275 13.33 -25.44 -26.33
N GLY A 276 13.76 -24.77 -25.25
CA GLY A 276 15.07 -24.95 -24.61
C GLY A 276 15.07 -25.93 -23.42
N GLN A 277 13.91 -26.38 -22.95
CA GLN A 277 13.80 -27.48 -21.98
C GLN A 277 13.83 -28.82 -22.73
N PRO A 278 14.91 -29.63 -22.65
CA PRO A 278 14.85 -30.98 -23.20
C PRO A 278 13.75 -31.73 -22.44
N SER A 279 12.79 -32.27 -23.20
CA SER A 279 11.70 -33.08 -22.64
C SER A 279 12.32 -34.17 -21.77
N ARG A 280 11.90 -34.26 -20.50
CA ARG A 280 12.34 -35.31 -19.58
C ARG A 280 12.07 -36.71 -20.17
N ASP A 281 11.07 -36.80 -21.04
CA ASP A 281 10.72 -38.03 -21.78
C ASP A 281 11.76 -38.41 -22.85
N ALA A 282 12.55 -37.45 -23.36
CA ALA A 282 13.64 -37.72 -24.30
C ALA A 282 14.91 -38.26 -23.61
N LEU A 283 15.05 -38.06 -22.29
CA LEU A 283 16.17 -38.61 -21.51
C LEU A 283 15.87 -40.02 -20.97
N GLU A 284 14.60 -40.38 -20.72
CA GLU A 284 14.24 -41.75 -20.32
C GLU A 284 14.12 -42.74 -21.50
N GLN A 285 13.89 -42.27 -22.73
CA GLN A 285 13.92 -43.13 -23.92
C GLN A 285 15.32 -43.36 -24.50
N GLY A 286 16.35 -42.67 -23.98
CA GLY A 286 17.73 -42.78 -24.44
C GLY A 286 18.56 -43.92 -23.82
N ASP A 287 18.09 -44.52 -22.71
CA ASP A 287 18.88 -45.51 -21.95
C ASP A 287 18.38 -46.97 -22.08
N ALA A 288 17.38 -47.23 -22.92
CA ALA A 288 16.93 -48.59 -23.24
C ALA A 288 17.74 -49.25 -24.39
N GLY A 289 18.81 -48.62 -24.88
CA GLY A 289 19.50 -48.98 -26.12
C GLY A 289 20.85 -49.69 -26.00
N ARG A 290 21.36 -50.04 -24.80
CA ARG A 290 22.68 -50.70 -24.67
C ARG A 290 22.72 -51.84 -23.64
N SER A 291 22.20 -52.98 -24.04
CA SER A 291 22.66 -54.33 -23.65
C SER A 291 21.93 -55.29 -24.57
N GLY A 292 22.55 -56.00 -25.52
CA GLY A 292 23.76 -56.78 -25.45
C GLY A 292 23.39 -58.13 -26.05
N ALA A 293 23.76 -58.38 -27.30
CA ALA A 293 23.54 -59.64 -27.99
C ALA A 293 24.88 -60.19 -28.43
N ASP A 294 25.32 -61.28 -27.78
CA ASP A 294 25.81 -62.47 -28.46
C ASP A 294 25.72 -63.70 -27.53
N ALA A 295 25.09 -64.76 -28.05
CA ALA A 295 24.66 -66.00 -27.38
C ALA A 295 25.76 -67.11 -27.44
N PRO A 296 25.61 -68.33 -26.84
CA PRO A 296 24.61 -69.34 -27.27
C PRO A 296 24.02 -70.29 -26.18
N THR A 297 22.89 -70.90 -26.57
CA THR A 297 22.09 -72.01 -26.00
C THR A 297 22.75 -73.42 -26.15
N PRO A 298 22.09 -74.58 -25.89
CA PRO A 298 21.26 -75.07 -24.77
C PRO A 298 21.64 -76.51 -24.29
N ARG A 299 21.05 -76.95 -23.18
CA ARG A 299 20.68 -78.33 -22.75
C ARG A 299 21.35 -78.89 -21.48
N ASP A 300 20.46 -79.55 -20.74
CA ASP A 300 20.67 -80.62 -19.75
C ASP A 300 21.01 -80.27 -18.30
N ARG A 301 19.95 -80.08 -17.50
CA ARG A 301 19.44 -81.03 -16.47
C ARG A 301 18.71 -80.22 -15.38
N ALA A 302 17.38 -80.21 -15.39
CA ALA A 302 16.53 -81.24 -14.81
C ALA A 302 16.62 -81.34 -13.28
N ARG A 303 15.49 -80.99 -12.65
CA ARG A 303 14.90 -81.57 -11.42
C ARG A 303 15.56 -81.23 -10.08
N ARG A 304 14.83 -80.45 -9.27
CA ARG A 304 14.06 -80.86 -8.06
C ARG A 304 13.42 -79.57 -7.50
N ARG A 305 12.10 -79.50 -7.25
CA ARG A 305 11.40 -80.02 -6.04
C ARG A 305 12.04 -79.45 -4.77
N ASP A 306 11.36 -78.89 -3.78
CA ASP A 306 9.95 -78.63 -3.47
C ASP A 306 9.96 -77.47 -2.44
N ASP A 307 8.79 -76.86 -2.27
CA ASP A 307 8.20 -76.53 -0.97
C ASP A 307 8.82 -75.52 0.02
N ASP A 308 7.86 -74.73 0.52
CA ASP A 308 7.64 -74.30 1.89
C ASP A 308 8.60 -73.31 2.55
N GLY A 309 8.03 -72.16 2.94
CA GLY A 309 8.68 -71.30 3.92
C GLY A 309 7.99 -69.96 4.17
N HIS A 310 6.81 -70.00 4.77
CA HIS A 310 6.26 -68.87 5.53
C HIS A 310 7.27 -68.31 6.54
N GLY A 311 7.24 -66.99 6.77
CA GLY A 311 7.86 -66.39 7.95
C GLY A 311 7.80 -64.87 7.94
N LEU A 312 6.82 -64.36 8.69
CA LEU A 312 6.62 -63.01 9.26
C LEU A 312 7.77 -61.99 9.17
#